data_AF-A0A0B2WR49-F1
#
_entry.id   AF-A0A0B2WR49-F1
#
_cell.length_a   1.000
_cell.length_b   1.000
_cell.length_c   1.000
_cell.angle_alpha   90.00
_cell.angle_beta   90.00
_cell.angle_gamma   90.00
#
_symmetry.space_group_name_H-M   'P 1'
#
loop_
_entity.id
_entity.type
_entity.pdbx_description
1 polymer ?
#
loop_
_entity_poly.entity_id
_entity_poly.type
_entity_poly.pdbx_seq_one_letter_code
_entity_poly.pdbx_strand_id
1 'polypeptide(L)' 'MPREEYQVPTAGSTAVRGNTRDDHASRSVMTYICGDCGSNVSLGKDALVACPHCAGRVLYKERTKRMVQFEAR' A
#
# COMPACT_ATOMS: atom_id res chain seq x y z
N MET A 1 -3.33 -24.09 40.50
CA MET A 1 -2.98 -24.30 39.08
C MET A 1 -2.19 -23.09 38.63
N PRO A 2 -0.86 -23.18 38.46
CA PRO A 2 0.00 -22.04 38.17
C PRO A 2 -0.29 -21.52 36.76
N ARG A 3 -0.33 -20.18 36.61
CA ARG A 3 -0.59 -19.51 35.33
C ARG A 3 0.65 -19.64 34.46
N GLU A 4 0.50 -20.30 33.31
CA GLU A 4 1.55 -20.46 32.32
C GLU A 4 1.97 -19.09 31.78
N GLU A 5 3.23 -18.72 32.01
CA GLU A 5 3.81 -17.44 31.59
C GLU A 5 4.17 -17.51 30.11
N TYR A 6 3.55 -16.66 29.30
CA TYR A 6 3.78 -16.61 27.86
C TYR A 6 5.21 -16.12 27.57
N GLN A 7 6.06 -17.02 27.08
CA GLN A 7 7.45 -16.72 26.78
C GLN A 7 7.58 -16.26 25.31
N VAL A 8 8.00 -15.00 25.12
CA VAL A 8 8.29 -14.43 23.81
C VAL A 8 9.55 -15.08 23.21
N PRO A 9 9.52 -15.55 21.94
CA PRO A 9 10.66 -16.24 21.34
C PRO A 9 11.86 -15.30 21.18
N THR A 10 12.91 -15.53 21.95
CA THR A 10 14.24 -14.93 21.75
C THR A 10 14.85 -15.48 20.46
N ALA A 11 15.46 -14.57 19.69
CA ALA A 11 15.84 -14.72 18.29
C ALA A 11 16.58 -16.03 17.94
N GLY A 12 16.03 -16.74 16.94
CA GLY A 12 16.64 -17.94 16.39
C GLY A 12 15.94 -18.43 15.11
N SER A 13 15.64 -17.53 14.17
CA SER A 13 15.17 -17.94 12.84
C SER A 13 15.50 -16.84 11.83
N THR A 14 16.50 -17.07 10.98
CA THR A 14 16.75 -16.31 9.76
C THR A 14 15.64 -16.58 8.74
N ALA A 15 14.42 -16.15 9.06
CA ALA A 15 13.39 -15.97 8.06
C ALA A 15 13.79 -14.74 7.24
N VAL A 16 14.22 -14.97 6.00
CA VAL A 16 14.32 -13.94 4.96
C VAL A 16 12.91 -13.39 4.75
N ARG A 17 12.54 -12.41 5.57
CA ARG A 17 11.34 -11.60 5.37
C ARG A 17 11.62 -10.81 4.11
N GLY A 18 10.94 -11.17 3.02
CA GLY A 18 11.00 -10.42 1.77
C GLY A 18 10.81 -8.94 2.07
N ASN A 19 11.81 -8.12 1.74
CA ASN A 19 11.75 -6.68 1.95
C ASN A 19 10.70 -6.08 1.01
N THR A 20 9.44 -6.02 1.43
CA THR A 20 8.51 -4.98 0.99
C THR A 20 8.68 -3.76 1.88
N ARG A 21 9.93 -3.29 2.03
CA ARG A 21 10.16 -1.93 2.50
C ARG A 21 9.96 -1.05 1.28
N ASP A 22 8.71 -0.66 1.06
CA ASP A 22 8.43 0.48 0.19
C ASP A 22 9.19 1.67 0.79
N ASP A 23 10.28 2.03 0.11
CA ASP A 23 11.19 3.11 0.47
C ASP A 23 10.41 4.43 0.42
N HIS A 24 9.75 4.76 1.52
CA HIS A 24 8.85 5.91 1.65
C HIS A 24 9.59 7.26 1.62
N ALA A 25 10.92 7.27 1.46
CA ALA A 25 11.75 8.47 1.50
C ALA A 25 11.76 9.24 0.17
N SER A 26 11.46 8.60 -0.96
CA SER A 26 11.39 9.23 -2.29
C SER A 26 9.99 9.11 -2.89
N ARG A 27 8.98 9.61 -2.17
CA ARG A 27 7.57 9.49 -2.60
C ARG A 27 7.31 10.37 -3.83
N SER A 28 7.63 9.79 -4.99
CA SER A 28 7.29 10.26 -6.32
C SER A 28 5.80 10.59 -6.40
N VAL A 29 5.47 11.58 -7.21
CA VAL A 29 4.10 11.93 -7.57
C VAL A 29 3.34 10.65 -7.90
N MET A 30 2.27 10.38 -7.15
CA MET A 30 1.54 9.11 -7.23
C MET A 30 0.27 9.31 -8.05
N THR A 31 0.02 8.41 -9.00
CA THR A 31 -1.13 8.48 -9.89
C THR A 31 -2.31 7.73 -9.28
N TYR A 32 -3.45 8.41 -9.24
CA TYR A 32 -4.73 7.89 -8.81
C TYR A 32 -5.71 7.89 -9.99
N ILE A 33 -6.78 7.13 -9.89
CA ILE A 33 -7.85 7.03 -10.89
C ILE A 33 -9.14 7.53 -10.23
N CYS A 34 -9.82 8.49 -10.84
CA CYS A 34 -11.10 8.96 -10.31
C CYS A 34 -12.19 7.89 -10.49
N GLY A 35 -13.00 7.65 -9.46
CA GLY A 35 -14.07 6.65 -9.52
C GLY A 35 -15.22 7.03 -10.47
N ASP A 36 -15.52 8.31 -10.61
CA ASP A 36 -16.66 8.77 -11.41
C ASP A 36 -16.32 8.92 -12.90
N CYS A 37 -15.15 9.48 -13.20
CA CYS A 37 -14.77 9.81 -14.57
C CYS A 37 -13.56 9.04 -15.12
N GLY A 38 -12.96 8.15 -14.32
CA GLY A 38 -11.89 7.25 -14.76
C GLY A 38 -10.58 7.93 -15.14
N SER A 39 -10.48 9.27 -15.02
CA SER A 39 -9.28 10.02 -15.38
C SER A 39 -8.15 9.78 -14.40
N ASN A 40 -6.91 9.73 -14.91
CA ASN A 40 -5.71 9.69 -14.10
C ASN A 40 -5.45 11.06 -13.44
N VAL A 41 -5.29 11.07 -12.13
CA VAL A 41 -5.03 12.26 -11.32
C VAL A 41 -3.73 12.06 -10.55
N SER A 42 -2.73 12.90 -10.80
CA SER A 42 -1.45 12.90 -10.09
C SER A 42 -1.54 13.76 -8.84
N LEU A 43 -1.46 13.16 -7.66
CA LEU A 43 -1.55 13.89 -6.37
C LEU A 43 -0.29 13.69 -5.53
N GLY A 44 0.15 14.78 -4.92
CA GLY A 44 1.16 14.76 -3.87
C GLY A 44 0.55 14.43 -2.50
N LYS A 45 1.41 14.16 -1.50
CA LYS A 45 0.99 13.74 -0.16
C LYS A 45 0.11 14.77 0.59
N ASP A 46 0.35 16.06 0.34
CA ASP A 46 -0.33 17.18 1.01
C ASP A 46 -1.38 17.86 0.11
N ALA A 47 -1.68 17.29 -1.06
CA ALA A 47 -2.63 17.87 -2.01
C ALA A 47 -4.08 17.52 -1.63
N LEU A 48 -5.03 18.41 -1.96
CA LEU A 48 -6.45 18.17 -1.75
C LEU A 48 -6.93 16.94 -2.53
N VAL A 49 -7.58 16.00 -1.85
CA VAL A 49 -8.14 14.78 -2.45
C VAL A 49 -9.42 15.11 -3.21
N ALA A 50 -9.27 15.59 -4.44
CA ALA A 50 -10.36 15.89 -5.35
C ALA A 50 -9.94 15.68 -6.81
N CYS A 51 -10.85 15.17 -7.64
CA CYS A 51 -10.64 15.10 -9.08
C CYS A 51 -10.78 16.50 -9.71
N PRO A 52 -9.81 16.96 -10.52
CA PRO A 52 -9.84 18.30 -11.12
C PRO A 52 -10.95 18.49 -12.16
N HIS A 53 -11.48 17.41 -12.72
CA HIS A 53 -12.50 17.47 -13.77
C HIS A 53 -13.93 17.30 -13.23
N CYS A 54 -14.09 16.49 -12.18
CA CYS A 54 -15.40 15.96 -11.75
C CYS A 54 -15.77 16.41 -10.33
N ALA A 55 -14.83 17.04 -9.61
CA ALA A 55 -14.93 17.39 -8.18
C ALA A 55 -15.23 16.21 -7.22
N GLY A 56 -15.32 14.99 -7.74
CA GLY A 56 -15.43 13.76 -6.96
C GLY A 56 -14.23 13.57 -6.04
N ARG A 57 -14.49 13.08 -4.82
CA ARG A 57 -13.47 12.89 -3.77
C ARG A 57 -13.02 11.43 -3.63
N VAL A 58 -13.60 10.53 -4.43
CA VAL A 58 -13.25 9.11 -4.43
C VAL A 58 -12.23 8.85 -5.53
N LEU A 59 -11.02 8.49 -5.10
CA LEU A 59 -9.89 8.20 -5.97
C LEU A 59 -9.32 6.82 -5.61
N TYR A 60 -9.12 5.98 -6.62
CA TYR A 60 -8.48 4.68 -6.48
C TYR A 60 -6.98 4.78 -6.76
N LYS A 61 -6.17 3.97 -6.09
CA LYS A 61 -4.74 3.89 -6.40
C LYS A 61 -4.51 3.06 -7.67
N GLU A 62 -3.60 3.49 -8.53
CA GLU A 62 -3.26 2.72 -9.72
C GLU A 62 -2.71 1.33 -9.35
N ARG A 63 -3.06 0.32 -10.16
CA ARG A 63 -2.54 -1.04 -10.02
C ARG A 63 -1.01 -1.03 -10.16
N THR A 64 -0.33 -1.81 -9.35
CA THR A 64 1.13 -1.97 -9.48
C THR A 64 1.48 -2.64 -10.81
N LYS A 65 2.55 -2.19 -11.46
CA LYS A 65 3.11 -2.84 -12.66
C LYS A 65 3.92 -4.11 -12.34
N ARG A 66 4.09 -4.42 -11.06
CA ARG A 66 4.82 -5.62 -10.61
C ARG A 66 3.93 -6.85 -10.87
N MET A 67 4.50 -7.89 -11.47
CA MET A 67 3.80 -9.17 -11.64
C MET A 67 3.45 -9.76 -10.28
N VAL A 68 2.22 -10.24 -10.16
CA VAL A 68 1.69 -10.93 -8.98
C VAL A 68 1.49 -12.39 -9.33
N GLN A 69 2.09 -13.29 -8.54
CA GLN A 69 1.96 -14.73 -8.67
C GLN A 69 0.82 -15.20 -7.75
N PHE A 70 -0.13 -15.96 -8.30
CA PHE A 70 -1.22 -16.57 -7.52
C PHE A 70 -1.15 -18.09 -7.62
N GLU A 71 -1.58 -18.80 -6.57
CA GLU A 71 -1.82 -20.24 -6.60
C GLU A 71 -3.30 -20.53 -6.90
N ALA A 72 -3.58 -21.56 -7.71
CA ALA A 72 -4.93 -21.96 -8.11
C ALA A 72 -5.55 -22.93 -7.10
N ARG A 73 -5.73 -22.47 -5.86
CA ARG A 73 -6.39 -23.23 -4.79
C ARG A 73 -7.84 -22.83 -4.62
#